data_AF-A0A0S2JJ92-F1
#
_entry.id   AF-A0A0S2JJ92-F1
#
_cell.length_a   1.000
_cell.length_b   1.000
_cell.length_c   1.000
_cell.angle_alpha   90.00
_cell.angle_beta   90.00
_cell.angle_gamma   90.00
#
_symmetry.space_group_name_H-M   'P 1'
#
loop_
_entity.id
_entity.type
_entity.pdbx_description
1 polymer ?
#
loop_
_entity_poly.entity_id
_entity_poly.type
_entity_poly.pdbx_seq_one_letter_code
_entity_poly.pdbx_strand_id
1 'polypeptide(L)'
;MMYFKNKFSIISRKASRGFTLIELVLVIIILGIMATGISGFISLSTQTYLNATNRDELIGNARFVIERLSRELRNAVPNSIRIQSWYGDRVQCIEFTPIVASTIYTDIPVLPELASKTLSVIPFNGADGNPYQCDSATGCTDKVTVYPLNKDDIYDDYTSKDGKIFRIDNIDTSVTPWKINILNITEITFDEDSPTQRLYITKEAISYCTMPVPPANTVTMVRFNDDINDGDQVIPFKQRYYMAGYLVDGHLVFNYQPATLKRNAVVQINLQFTKEDEKYVFSHEVHINNVP
;
A
#
# COMPACT_ATOMS: atom_id res chain seq x y z
N MET A 1 46.64 62.85 -75.34
CA MET A 1 47.16 61.47 -75.38
C MET A 1 46.73 60.77 -74.10
N MET A 2 45.63 60.02 -74.15
CA MET A 2 45.19 59.16 -73.03
C MET A 2 44.37 58.01 -73.62
N TYR A 3 44.97 56.82 -73.60
CA TYR A 3 44.44 55.56 -74.12
C TYR A 3 43.44 54.97 -73.12
N PHE A 4 42.18 54.75 -73.51
CA PHE A 4 41.26 53.87 -72.78
C PHE A 4 41.18 52.53 -73.50
N LYS A 5 41.88 51.52 -72.97
CA LYS A 5 41.73 50.11 -73.36
C LYS A 5 40.46 49.56 -72.70
N ASN A 6 39.44 49.24 -73.49
CA ASN A 6 38.28 48.48 -73.04
C ASN A 6 38.70 47.01 -72.78
N LYS A 7 38.67 46.59 -71.51
CA LYS A 7 38.81 45.17 -71.12
C LYS A 7 37.45 44.49 -71.35
N PHE A 8 37.35 43.68 -72.40
CA PHE A 8 36.26 42.70 -72.52
C PHE A 8 36.46 41.60 -71.48
N SER A 9 35.61 41.54 -70.46
CA SER A 9 35.54 40.38 -69.55
C SER A 9 34.76 39.26 -70.24
N ILE A 10 35.44 38.17 -70.58
CA ILE A 10 34.80 36.94 -71.07
C ILE A 10 34.20 36.23 -69.85
N ILE A 11 32.88 36.29 -69.70
CA ILE A 11 32.15 35.49 -68.71
C ILE A 11 32.11 34.05 -69.24
N SER A 12 32.99 33.19 -68.72
CA SER A 12 32.93 31.75 -68.94
C SER A 12 31.65 31.19 -68.27
N ARG A 13 30.60 30.92 -69.06
CA ARG A 13 29.47 30.10 -68.59
C ARG A 13 29.98 28.69 -68.34
N LYS A 14 30.08 28.29 -67.07
CA LYS A 14 30.18 26.86 -66.71
C LYS A 14 28.94 26.17 -67.31
N ALA A 15 29.14 25.22 -68.22
CA ALA A 15 28.06 24.37 -68.70
C ALA A 15 27.50 23.61 -67.49
N SER A 16 26.25 23.88 -67.14
CA SER A 16 25.53 23.10 -66.13
C SER A 16 25.43 21.68 -66.68
N ARG A 17 26.17 20.74 -66.07
CA ARG A 17 25.99 19.31 -66.38
C ARG A 17 24.65 18.91 -65.78
N GLY A 18 23.64 18.77 -66.63
CA GLY A 18 22.33 18.27 -66.24
C GLY A 18 22.42 16.81 -65.79
N PHE A 19 21.62 16.45 -64.79
CA PHE A 19 21.43 15.06 -64.37
C PHE A 19 20.80 14.23 -65.49
N THR A 20 21.25 12.99 -65.65
CA THR A 20 20.65 12.07 -66.62
C THR A 20 19.32 11.53 -66.08
N LEU A 21 18.37 11.23 -66.97
CA LEU A 21 17.08 10.67 -66.57
C LEU A 21 17.23 9.35 -65.80
N ILE A 22 18.22 8.53 -66.16
CA ILE A 22 18.52 7.27 -65.47
C ILE A 22 19.03 7.50 -64.04
N GLU A 23 19.80 8.55 -63.79
CA GLU A 23 20.31 8.90 -62.46
C GLU A 23 19.18 9.35 -61.53
N LEU A 24 18.23 10.14 -62.03
CA LEU A 24 17.05 10.54 -61.28
C LEU A 24 16.15 9.33 -60.93
N VAL A 25 15.91 8.43 -61.88
CA VAL A 25 15.10 7.22 -61.65
C VAL A 25 15.76 6.32 -60.60
N LEU A 26 17.07 6.12 -60.68
CA LEU A 26 17.82 5.29 -59.73
C LEU A 26 17.77 5.88 -58.31
N VAL A 27 17.89 7.20 -58.16
CA VAL A 27 17.75 7.88 -56.87
C VAL A 27 16.36 7.68 -56.27
N ILE A 28 15.29 7.82 -57.06
CA ILE A 28 13.92 7.61 -56.55
C ILE A 28 13.71 6.16 -56.09
N ILE A 29 14.23 5.18 -56.82
CA ILE A 29 14.14 3.76 -56.44
C ILE A 29 14.89 3.49 -55.13
N ILE A 30 16.14 3.96 -55.00
CA ILE A 30 16.93 3.77 -53.78
C ILE A 30 16.25 4.46 -52.59
N LEU A 31 15.77 5.70 -52.76
CA LEU A 31 15.06 6.40 -51.71
C LEU A 31 13.79 5.66 -51.28
N GLY A 32 13.05 5.05 -52.21
CA GLY A 32 11.88 4.23 -51.89
C GLY A 32 12.22 3.00 -51.03
N ILE A 33 13.27 2.26 -51.41
CA ILE A 33 13.71 1.07 -50.67
C ILE A 33 14.24 1.47 -49.28
N MET A 34 15.02 2.55 -49.18
CA MET A 34 15.54 3.01 -47.90
C MET A 34 14.43 3.55 -46.99
N ALA A 35 13.50 4.33 -47.53
CA ALA A 35 12.39 4.89 -46.77
C ALA A 35 11.52 3.80 -46.15
N THR A 36 11.22 2.73 -46.90
CA THR A 36 10.47 1.59 -46.38
C THR A 36 11.22 0.84 -45.28
N GLY A 37 12.53 0.59 -45.45
CA GLY A 37 13.36 -0.05 -44.42
C GLY A 37 13.47 0.78 -43.12
N ILE A 38 13.70 2.09 -43.25
CA ILE A 38 13.82 3.01 -42.11
C ILE A 38 12.49 3.13 -41.35
N SER A 39 11.37 3.23 -42.06
CA SER A 39 10.05 3.31 -41.43
C SER A 39 9.73 2.06 -40.60
N GLY A 40 10.01 0.87 -41.13
CA GLY A 40 9.84 -0.39 -40.40
C GLY A 40 10.72 -0.46 -39.15
N PHE A 41 11.99 -0.08 -39.26
CA PHE A 41 12.92 -0.05 -38.14
C PHE A 41 12.48 0.92 -37.03
N ILE A 42 12.03 2.12 -37.39
CA ILE A 42 11.52 3.11 -36.42
C ILE A 42 10.27 2.59 -35.71
N SER A 43 9.34 1.99 -36.45
CA SER A 43 8.12 1.42 -35.87
C SER A 43 8.43 0.32 -34.86
N LEU A 44 9.27 -0.65 -35.24
CA LEU A 44 9.67 -1.76 -34.35
C LEU A 44 10.41 -1.25 -33.11
N SER A 45 11.34 -0.30 -33.29
CA SER A 45 12.10 0.28 -32.17
C SER A 45 11.17 1.01 -31.18
N THR A 46 10.18 1.74 -31.70
CA THR A 46 9.21 2.45 -30.87
C THR A 46 8.30 1.48 -30.12
N GLN A 47 7.78 0.46 -30.79
CA GLN A 47 6.96 -0.58 -30.15
C GLN A 47 7.73 -1.32 -29.05
N THR A 48 8.99 -1.67 -29.32
CA THR A 48 9.85 -2.34 -28.32
C THR A 48 10.05 -1.47 -27.09
N TYR A 49 10.30 -0.17 -27.29
CA TYR A 49 10.44 0.79 -26.21
C TYR A 49 9.15 0.94 -25.38
N LEU A 50 8.00 1.02 -26.04
CA LEU A 50 6.69 1.11 -25.37
C LEU A 50 6.40 -0.16 -24.55
N ASN A 51 6.64 -1.34 -25.11
CA ASN A 51 6.44 -2.61 -24.42
C ASN A 51 7.34 -2.72 -23.17
N ALA A 52 8.62 -2.33 -23.29
CA ALA A 52 9.53 -2.30 -22.15
C ALA A 52 9.04 -1.33 -21.06
N THR A 53 8.61 -0.13 -21.45
CA THR A 53 8.09 0.89 -20.51
C THR A 53 6.82 0.41 -19.81
N ASN A 54 5.89 -0.20 -20.56
CA ASN A 54 4.64 -0.75 -20.03
C ASN A 54 4.90 -1.86 -19.02
N ARG A 55 5.85 -2.76 -19.32
CA ARG A 55 6.26 -3.83 -18.42
C ARG A 55 6.91 -3.28 -17.15
N ASP A 56 7.79 -2.29 -17.28
CA ASP A 56 8.45 -1.64 -16.15
C ASP A 56 7.44 -0.97 -15.21
N GLU A 57 6.40 -0.34 -15.77
CA GLU A 57 5.30 0.24 -14.98
C GLU A 57 4.53 -0.83 -14.19
N LEU A 58 4.14 -1.93 -14.82
CA LEU A 58 3.41 -3.02 -14.15
C LEU A 58 4.26 -3.66 -13.03
N ILE A 59 5.55 -3.90 -13.29
CA ILE A 59 6.48 -4.43 -12.28
C ILE A 59 6.67 -3.42 -11.13
N GLY A 60 6.76 -2.13 -11.44
CA GLY A 60 6.86 -1.05 -10.46
C GLY A 60 5.65 -1.01 -9.53
N ASN A 61 4.45 -1.03 -10.10
CA ASN A 61 3.18 -1.08 -9.35
C ASN A 61 3.11 -2.31 -8.44
N ALA A 62 3.43 -3.49 -8.98
CA ALA A 62 3.42 -4.73 -8.21
C ALA A 62 4.40 -4.70 -7.03
N ARG A 63 5.65 -4.31 -7.28
CA ARG A 63 6.68 -4.21 -6.24
C ARG A 63 6.29 -3.23 -5.15
N PHE A 64 5.81 -2.04 -5.52
CA PHE A 64 5.40 -1.03 -4.55
C PHE A 64 4.31 -1.54 -3.61
N VAL A 65 3.23 -2.13 -4.17
CA VAL A 65 2.12 -2.62 -3.36
C VAL A 65 2.53 -3.79 -2.47
N ILE A 66 3.26 -4.76 -3.01
CA ILE A 66 3.71 -5.93 -2.25
C ILE A 66 4.63 -5.51 -1.10
N GLU A 67 5.64 -4.68 -1.37
CA GLU A 67 6.60 -4.25 -0.34
C GLU A 67 5.93 -3.41 0.74
N ARG A 68 5.06 -2.48 0.35
CA ARG A 68 4.35 -1.64 1.31
C ARG A 68 3.37 -2.45 2.16
N LEU A 69 2.50 -3.26 1.52
CA LEU A 69 1.52 -4.08 2.22
C LEU A 69 2.20 -5.12 3.12
N SER A 70 3.26 -5.78 2.65
CA SER A 70 4.03 -6.75 3.45
C SER A 70 4.63 -6.10 4.69
N ARG A 71 5.18 -4.88 4.57
CA ARG A 71 5.73 -4.13 5.71
C ARG A 71 4.64 -3.74 6.72
N GLU A 72 3.49 -3.26 6.25
CA GLU A 72 2.39 -2.87 7.13
C GLU A 72 1.75 -4.10 7.83
N LEU A 73 1.56 -5.21 7.12
CA LEU A 73 1.04 -6.47 7.67
C LEU A 73 1.96 -7.07 8.74
N ARG A 74 3.29 -7.00 8.56
CA ARG A 74 4.24 -7.50 9.57
C ARG A 74 4.20 -6.71 10.88
N ASN A 75 3.65 -5.50 10.87
CA ASN A 75 3.45 -4.66 12.05
C ASN A 75 1.98 -4.64 12.49
N ALA A 76 1.16 -5.59 12.05
CA ALA A 76 -0.22 -5.73 12.53
C ALA A 76 -0.24 -6.25 13.98
N VAL A 77 -1.22 -5.79 14.75
CA VAL A 77 -1.55 -6.37 16.06
C VAL A 77 -1.90 -7.84 15.86
N PRO A 78 -1.41 -8.76 16.72
CA PRO A 78 -1.71 -10.18 16.62
C PRO A 78 -3.21 -10.44 16.47
N ASN A 79 -3.57 -11.35 15.55
CA ASN A 79 -4.94 -11.75 15.26
C ASN A 79 -5.90 -10.64 14.78
N SER A 80 -5.43 -9.43 14.47
CA SER A 80 -6.28 -8.34 13.93
C SER A 80 -6.65 -8.49 12.46
N ILE A 81 -6.03 -9.40 11.71
CA ILE A 81 -6.26 -9.49 10.26
C ILE A 81 -7.63 -10.10 9.96
N ARG A 82 -8.41 -9.41 9.13
CA ARG A 82 -9.67 -9.90 8.55
C ARG A 82 -9.73 -9.61 7.06
N ILE A 83 -10.48 -10.43 6.32
CA ILE A 83 -10.74 -10.25 4.89
C ILE A 83 -12.24 -10.32 4.67
N GLN A 84 -12.75 -9.41 3.86
CA GLN A 84 -14.13 -9.44 3.42
C GLN A 84 -14.24 -9.11 1.93
N SER A 85 -15.20 -9.74 1.27
CA SER A 85 -15.54 -9.51 -0.13
C SER A 85 -16.98 -9.01 -0.26
N TRP A 86 -17.21 -8.12 -1.24
CA TRP A 86 -18.53 -7.58 -1.56
C TRP A 86 -18.80 -7.60 -3.06
N TYR A 87 -20.07 -7.44 -3.42
CA TYR A 87 -20.54 -7.35 -4.81
C TYR A 87 -20.14 -8.55 -5.68
N GLY A 88 -20.20 -9.77 -5.13
CA GLY A 88 -19.81 -10.99 -5.83
C GLY A 88 -18.31 -11.03 -6.13
N ASP A 89 -17.49 -10.78 -5.10
CA ASP A 89 -16.02 -10.82 -5.14
C ASP A 89 -15.33 -9.77 -6.01
N ARG A 90 -16.07 -8.74 -6.47
CA ARG A 90 -15.51 -7.62 -7.24
C ARG A 90 -14.76 -6.62 -6.38
N VAL A 91 -15.11 -6.53 -5.11
CA VAL A 91 -14.40 -5.72 -4.12
C VAL A 91 -13.96 -6.66 -3.02
N GLN A 92 -12.66 -6.74 -2.76
CA GLN A 92 -12.11 -7.49 -1.65
C GLN A 92 -11.17 -6.59 -0.86
N CYS A 93 -11.35 -6.54 0.45
CA CYS A 93 -10.49 -5.78 1.34
C CYS A 93 -9.84 -6.70 2.38
N ILE A 94 -8.53 -6.60 2.53
CA ILE A 94 -7.83 -7.07 3.73
C ILE A 94 -7.71 -5.90 4.71
N GLU A 95 -8.12 -6.11 5.95
CA GLU A 95 -8.06 -5.11 7.02
C GLU A 95 -7.28 -5.64 8.21
N PHE A 96 -6.54 -4.75 8.86
CA PHE A 96 -5.77 -5.03 10.08
C PHE A 96 -5.51 -3.74 10.85
N THR A 97 -5.09 -3.85 12.11
CA THR A 97 -4.74 -2.69 12.94
C THR A 97 -3.24 -2.68 13.21
N PRO A 98 -2.49 -1.62 12.88
CA PRO A 98 -1.05 -1.57 13.16
C PRO A 98 -0.75 -1.39 14.64
N ILE A 99 0.40 -1.92 15.06
CA ILE A 99 1.00 -1.61 16.36
C ILE A 99 1.65 -0.23 16.27
N VAL A 100 1.12 0.73 17.02
CA VAL A 100 1.70 2.06 17.20
C VAL A 100 2.78 2.03 18.28
N ALA A 101 2.50 1.32 19.39
CA ALA A 101 3.44 1.06 20.46
C ALA A 101 3.09 -0.24 21.19
N SER A 102 4.03 -0.78 21.96
CA SER A 102 3.79 -1.94 22.82
C SER A 102 4.61 -1.80 24.10
N THR A 103 4.08 -2.28 25.21
CA THR A 103 4.81 -2.31 26.49
C THR A 103 4.40 -3.52 27.32
N ILE A 104 5.09 -3.72 28.44
CA ILE A 104 4.78 -4.70 29.46
C ILE A 104 4.02 -3.98 30.57
N TYR A 105 2.86 -4.52 30.95
CA TYR A 105 2.11 -4.04 32.09
C TYR A 105 2.56 -4.74 33.37
N THR A 106 2.46 -4.04 34.49
CA THR A 106 2.65 -4.63 35.83
C THR A 106 1.32 -4.96 36.48
N ASP A 107 0.26 -4.21 36.14
CA ASP A 107 -1.06 -4.31 36.76
C ASP A 107 -2.15 -3.84 35.78
N ILE A 108 -3.19 -4.66 35.59
CA ILE A 108 -4.40 -4.36 34.82
C ILE A 108 -5.60 -4.97 35.55
N PRO A 109 -6.80 -4.36 35.47
CA PRO A 109 -7.99 -4.91 36.12
C PRO A 109 -8.48 -6.14 35.35
N VAL A 110 -8.28 -7.34 35.90
CA VAL A 110 -8.82 -8.62 35.38
C VAL A 110 -9.54 -9.31 36.53
N LEU A 111 -10.65 -10.01 36.25
CA LEU A 111 -11.36 -10.75 37.30
C LEU A 111 -10.43 -11.76 37.99
N PRO A 112 -10.43 -11.85 39.35
CA PRO A 112 -11.42 -11.33 40.29
C PRO A 112 -11.12 -9.94 40.89
N GLU A 113 -10.16 -9.19 40.34
CA GLU A 113 -9.85 -7.84 40.80
C GLU A 113 -11.00 -6.86 40.54
N LEU A 114 -10.99 -5.73 41.26
CA LEU A 114 -11.98 -4.68 41.05
C LEU A 114 -11.73 -3.98 39.72
N ALA A 115 -12.81 -3.66 39.02
CA ALA A 115 -12.75 -2.86 37.79
C ALA A 115 -12.02 -1.53 38.06
N SER A 116 -11.27 -1.07 37.07
CA SER A 116 -10.47 0.16 37.18
C SER A 116 -10.37 0.85 35.83
N LYS A 117 -10.00 2.13 35.82
CA LYS A 117 -9.66 2.88 34.61
C LYS A 117 -8.16 3.13 34.48
N THR A 118 -7.34 2.55 35.35
CA THR A 118 -5.90 2.82 35.37
C THR A 118 -5.13 1.53 35.23
N LEU A 119 -4.19 1.53 34.29
CA LEU A 119 -3.24 0.43 34.07
C LEU A 119 -1.86 0.88 34.48
N SER A 120 -1.09 0.01 35.13
CA SER A 120 0.31 0.30 35.47
C SER A 120 1.23 -0.37 34.46
N VAL A 121 2.12 0.39 33.85
CA VAL A 121 2.99 -0.09 32.76
C VAL A 121 4.44 0.32 32.95
N ILE A 122 5.35 -0.48 32.38
CA ILE A 122 6.76 -0.14 32.31
C ILE A 122 6.94 1.01 31.31
N PRO A 123 7.76 2.05 31.63
CA PRO A 123 8.07 3.13 30.70
C PRO A 123 8.54 2.64 29.32
N PHE A 124 8.02 3.26 28.26
CA PHE A 124 8.29 2.86 26.89
C PHE A 124 8.34 4.07 25.95
N ASN A 125 9.09 3.92 24.86
CA ASN A 125 9.23 4.98 23.87
C ASN A 125 8.33 4.73 22.66
N GLY A 126 7.88 5.82 22.03
CA GLY A 126 7.20 5.79 20.76
C GLY A 126 8.15 5.57 19.58
N ALA A 127 7.58 5.58 18.37
CA ALA A 127 8.34 5.41 17.13
C ALA A 127 9.36 6.53 16.85
N ASP A 128 9.20 7.69 17.49
CA ASP A 128 10.11 8.84 17.42
C ASP A 128 11.29 8.74 18.40
N GLY A 129 11.32 7.71 19.25
CA GLY A 129 12.36 7.49 20.26
C GLY A 129 12.17 8.27 21.56
N ASN A 130 11.09 9.06 21.69
CA ASN A 130 10.74 9.77 22.91
C ASN A 130 9.73 8.97 23.75
N PRO A 131 9.54 9.30 25.05
CA PRO A 131 8.44 8.77 25.85
C PRO A 131 7.11 8.78 25.10
N TYR A 132 6.44 7.63 25.02
CA TYR A 132 5.20 7.54 24.28
C TYR A 132 4.13 8.46 24.88
N GLN A 133 3.51 9.25 24.02
CA GLN A 133 2.37 10.11 24.33
C GLN A 133 1.41 10.05 23.16
N CYS A 134 0.11 9.87 23.45
CA CYS A 134 -0.90 10.01 22.41
C CYS A 134 -1.22 11.49 22.14
N ASP A 135 -1.79 11.77 20.97
CA ASP A 135 -2.09 13.14 20.55
C ASP A 135 -3.10 13.80 21.50
N SER A 136 -2.58 14.64 22.39
CA SER A 136 -3.38 15.35 23.39
C SER A 136 -4.08 16.59 22.82
N ALA A 137 -3.69 17.06 21.63
CA ALA A 137 -4.25 18.28 21.03
C ALA A 137 -5.66 18.06 20.45
N THR A 138 -5.93 16.85 19.95
CA THR A 138 -7.23 16.45 19.40
C THR A 138 -7.99 15.46 20.30
N GLY A 139 -7.37 15.08 21.43
CA GLY A 139 -7.83 14.00 22.30
C GLY A 139 -7.28 12.65 21.84
N CYS A 140 -6.92 11.82 22.82
CA CYS A 140 -6.35 10.50 22.57
C CYS A 140 -7.39 9.61 21.87
N THR A 141 -7.05 9.17 20.65
CA THR A 141 -7.86 8.24 19.82
C THR A 141 -7.31 6.82 19.82
N ASP A 142 -6.16 6.64 20.45
CA ASP A 142 -5.47 5.38 20.56
C ASP A 142 -6.24 4.44 21.47
N LYS A 143 -6.14 3.15 21.18
CA LYS A 143 -6.76 2.06 21.90
C LYS A 143 -5.66 1.12 22.39
N VAL A 144 -5.82 0.63 23.61
CA VAL A 144 -5.00 -0.42 24.18
C VAL A 144 -5.73 -1.74 24.02
N THR A 145 -5.00 -2.78 23.62
CA THR A 145 -5.51 -4.15 23.59
C THR A 145 -4.58 -5.10 24.33
N VAL A 146 -5.18 -6.05 25.03
CA VAL A 146 -4.49 -7.09 25.80
C VAL A 146 -4.95 -8.45 25.31
N TYR A 147 -3.98 -9.31 25.02
CA TYR A 147 -4.16 -10.71 24.69
C TYR A 147 -5.28 -11.03 23.65
N PRO A 148 -5.26 -10.39 22.46
CA PRO A 148 -6.22 -10.70 21.40
C PRO A 148 -5.96 -12.09 20.83
N LEU A 149 -6.96 -12.96 20.94
CA LEU A 149 -6.93 -14.34 20.42
C LEU A 149 -7.67 -14.47 19.09
N ASN A 150 -8.70 -13.66 18.90
CA ASN A 150 -9.51 -13.62 17.70
C ASN A 150 -9.55 -12.21 17.11
N LYS A 151 -9.96 -12.11 15.83
CA LYS A 151 -10.19 -10.81 15.18
C LYS A 151 -11.22 -9.98 15.95
N ASP A 152 -12.23 -10.62 16.50
CA ASP A 152 -13.36 -9.94 17.13
C ASP A 152 -12.91 -9.18 18.40
N ASP A 153 -11.91 -9.69 19.12
CA ASP A 153 -11.32 -9.02 20.29
C ASP A 153 -10.72 -7.63 19.97
N ILE A 154 -10.34 -7.38 18.72
CA ILE A 154 -9.78 -6.10 18.24
C ILE A 154 -10.85 -5.17 17.69
N TYR A 155 -11.91 -5.73 17.14
CA TYR A 155 -13.03 -5.00 16.54
C TYR A 155 -14.30 -5.15 17.40
N ASP A 156 -14.12 -5.17 18.71
CA ASP A 156 -15.19 -5.17 19.70
C ASP A 156 -15.52 -3.73 20.12
N ASP A 157 -16.65 -3.55 20.79
CA ASP A 157 -17.06 -2.28 21.36
C ASP A 157 -16.12 -1.87 22.51
N TYR A 158 -15.16 -1.00 22.19
CA TYR A 158 -14.21 -0.42 23.14
C TYR A 158 -14.86 0.48 24.22
N THR A 159 -16.18 0.69 24.18
CA THR A 159 -16.96 1.41 25.21
C THR A 159 -17.68 0.47 26.19
N SER A 160 -17.67 -0.84 25.95
CA SER A 160 -18.13 -1.85 26.89
C SER A 160 -17.37 -1.76 28.22
N LYS A 161 -17.95 -2.29 29.31
CA LYS A 161 -17.29 -2.38 30.62
C LYS A 161 -16.30 -3.55 30.71
N ASP A 162 -16.48 -4.57 29.88
CA ASP A 162 -15.64 -5.77 29.85
C ASP A 162 -15.22 -6.01 28.39
N GLY A 163 -14.00 -6.49 28.17
CA GLY A 163 -13.47 -6.74 26.83
C GLY A 163 -11.94 -6.82 26.78
N LYS A 164 -11.38 -6.86 25.56
CA LYS A 164 -9.93 -6.92 25.32
C LYS A 164 -9.34 -5.67 24.67
N ILE A 165 -10.17 -4.68 24.35
CA ILE A 165 -9.76 -3.41 23.75
C ILE A 165 -10.47 -2.23 24.40
N PHE A 166 -9.74 -1.19 24.76
CA PHE A 166 -10.30 0.03 25.34
C PHE A 166 -9.59 1.28 24.83
N ARG A 167 -10.30 2.41 24.78
CA ARG A 167 -9.73 3.69 24.37
C ARG A 167 -8.92 4.33 25.49
N ILE A 168 -7.73 4.82 25.16
CA ILE A 168 -6.87 5.55 26.08
C ILE A 168 -7.39 7.00 26.22
N ASP A 169 -7.40 7.51 27.44
CA ASP A 169 -7.63 8.93 27.74
C ASP A 169 -6.31 9.72 27.69
N ASN A 170 -5.36 9.29 28.53
CA ASN A 170 -4.04 9.90 28.62
C ASN A 170 -3.03 8.91 29.22
N ILE A 171 -1.74 9.23 29.13
CA ILE A 171 -0.65 8.44 29.69
C ILE A 171 0.17 9.32 30.62
N ASP A 172 0.07 9.06 31.91
CA ASP A 172 0.81 9.76 32.95
C ASP A 172 2.24 9.19 33.07
N THR A 173 3.19 9.98 32.58
CA THR A 173 4.63 9.67 32.59
C THR A 173 5.36 10.29 33.80
N SER A 174 4.65 11.00 34.68
CA SER A 174 5.23 11.67 35.85
C SER A 174 5.43 10.74 37.05
N VAL A 175 4.83 9.55 37.00
CA VAL A 175 4.88 8.51 38.04
C VAL A 175 5.69 7.30 37.57
N THR A 176 6.07 6.38 38.46
CA THR A 176 6.71 5.10 38.08
C THR A 176 6.17 3.97 38.96
N PRO A 177 5.59 2.89 38.39
CA PRO A 177 5.35 2.65 36.97
C PRO A 177 4.46 3.73 36.32
N TRP A 178 4.55 3.89 35.00
CA TRP A 178 3.69 4.82 34.26
C TRP A 178 2.24 4.36 34.35
N LYS A 179 1.30 5.30 34.23
CA LYS A 179 -0.13 4.98 34.24
C LYS A 179 -0.80 5.27 32.91
N ILE A 180 -1.45 4.27 32.35
CA ILE A 180 -2.37 4.46 31.21
C ILE A 180 -3.77 4.64 31.80
N ASN A 181 -4.37 5.80 31.58
CA ASN A 181 -5.73 6.10 31.97
C ASN A 181 -6.68 5.77 30.81
N ILE A 182 -7.76 5.06 31.09
CA ILE A 182 -8.74 4.60 30.12
C ILE A 182 -9.92 5.56 30.06
N LEU A 183 -10.32 5.94 28.85
CA LEU A 183 -11.51 6.71 28.63
C LEU A 183 -12.72 5.80 28.47
N ASN A 184 -13.47 5.62 29.55
CA ASN A 184 -14.77 4.98 29.52
C ASN A 184 -15.73 5.65 30.54
N ILE A 185 -17.04 5.49 30.35
CA ILE A 185 -18.08 5.98 31.27
C ILE A 185 -17.95 5.24 32.60
N THR A 186 -17.90 3.90 32.57
CA THR A 186 -17.74 3.03 33.75
C THR A 186 -16.30 2.54 33.89
N GLU A 187 -15.93 2.06 35.08
CA GLU A 187 -14.70 1.29 35.25
C GLU A 187 -14.71 0.05 34.34
N ILE A 188 -13.52 -0.39 33.91
CA ILE A 188 -13.39 -1.50 32.96
C ILE A 188 -12.71 -2.71 33.59
N THR A 189 -12.93 -3.86 32.98
CA THR A 189 -12.25 -5.12 33.28
C THR A 189 -11.77 -5.73 31.97
N PHE A 190 -10.50 -6.14 31.92
CA PHE A 190 -10.02 -6.98 30.84
C PHE A 190 -10.51 -8.41 31.03
N ASP A 191 -10.90 -9.06 29.93
CA ASP A 191 -11.39 -10.44 29.98
C ASP A 191 -10.33 -11.42 30.49
N GLU A 192 -9.08 -11.21 30.09
CA GLU A 192 -7.96 -12.13 30.35
C GLU A 192 -6.62 -11.38 30.44
N ASP A 193 -5.72 -11.91 31.26
CA ASP A 193 -4.32 -11.53 31.27
C ASP A 193 -3.56 -12.05 30.05
N SER A 194 -2.60 -11.25 29.56
CA SER A 194 -1.57 -11.75 28.66
C SER A 194 -0.60 -12.65 29.43
N PRO A 195 -0.32 -13.88 28.96
CA PRO A 195 0.69 -14.75 29.56
C PRO A 195 2.09 -14.14 29.63
N THR A 196 2.36 -13.12 28.81
CA THR A 196 3.64 -12.39 28.78
C THR A 196 3.55 -10.99 29.38
N GLN A 197 2.41 -10.65 29.99
CA GLN A 197 2.09 -9.33 30.54
C GLN A 197 2.28 -8.21 29.51
N ARG A 198 2.02 -8.51 28.23
CA ARG A 198 2.19 -7.56 27.13
C ARG A 198 0.87 -6.95 26.72
N LEU A 199 0.92 -5.67 26.37
CA LEU A 199 -0.17 -4.95 25.73
C LEU A 199 0.31 -4.25 24.46
N TYR A 200 -0.64 -4.01 23.55
CA TYR A 200 -0.40 -3.31 22.30
C TYR A 200 -1.28 -2.06 22.25
N ILE A 201 -0.73 -0.99 21.67
CA ILE A 201 -1.45 0.25 21.40
C ILE A 201 -1.65 0.35 19.90
N THR A 202 -2.89 0.57 19.49
CA THR A 202 -3.29 0.78 18.10
C THR A 202 -4.17 2.00 17.97
N LYS A 203 -4.37 2.51 16.76
CA LYS A 203 -5.08 3.78 16.53
C LYS A 203 -6.17 3.66 15.47
N GLU A 204 -5.79 3.15 14.32
CA GLU A 204 -6.61 3.10 13.11
C GLU A 204 -6.62 1.69 12.51
N ALA A 205 -7.65 1.41 11.73
CA ALA A 205 -7.70 0.24 10.86
C ALA A 205 -7.14 0.62 9.49
N ILE A 206 -6.20 -0.17 8.99
CA ILE A 206 -5.70 -0.06 7.62
C ILE A 206 -6.38 -1.13 6.78
N SER A 207 -6.96 -0.71 5.66
CA SER A 207 -7.57 -1.60 4.68
C SER A 207 -6.90 -1.48 3.32
N TYR A 208 -6.58 -2.60 2.68
CA TYR A 208 -6.19 -2.63 1.27
C TYR A 208 -7.29 -3.29 0.46
N CYS A 209 -7.88 -2.54 -0.46
CA CYS A 209 -9.06 -2.95 -1.21
C CYS A 209 -8.79 -3.00 -2.71
N THR A 210 -9.26 -4.07 -3.35
CA THR A 210 -9.47 -4.09 -4.79
C THR A 210 -10.78 -3.37 -5.10
N MET A 211 -10.73 -2.35 -5.96
CA MET A 211 -11.90 -1.59 -6.38
C MET A 211 -12.01 -1.56 -7.92
N PRO A 212 -13.15 -1.98 -8.49
CA PRO A 212 -13.36 -1.91 -9.93
C PRO A 212 -13.46 -0.45 -10.39
N VAL A 213 -12.89 -0.14 -11.55
CA VAL A 213 -12.92 1.21 -12.14
C VAL A 213 -13.75 1.21 -13.42
N PRO A 214 -15.02 1.67 -13.38
CA PRO A 214 -15.82 1.85 -14.59
C PRO A 214 -15.17 2.89 -15.52
N PRO A 215 -15.22 2.74 -16.86
CA PRO A 215 -15.86 1.69 -17.66
C PRO A 215 -14.95 0.51 -18.04
N ALA A 216 -13.72 0.45 -17.52
CA ALA A 216 -12.75 -0.57 -17.89
C ALA A 216 -12.92 -1.82 -16.99
N ASN A 217 -12.70 -3.03 -17.53
CA ASN A 217 -12.58 -4.28 -16.76
C ASN A 217 -11.24 -4.34 -15.99
N THR A 218 -10.85 -3.21 -15.39
CA THR A 218 -9.63 -3.06 -14.62
C THR A 218 -9.99 -2.72 -13.18
N VAL A 219 -9.22 -3.30 -12.28
CA VAL A 219 -9.30 -3.09 -10.85
C VAL A 219 -8.11 -2.22 -10.42
N THR A 220 -8.33 -1.41 -9.41
CA THR A 220 -7.29 -0.65 -8.72
C THR A 220 -7.13 -1.17 -7.31
N MET A 221 -5.91 -1.09 -6.79
CA MET A 221 -5.64 -1.31 -5.38
C MET A 221 -5.63 0.05 -4.68
N VAL A 222 -6.43 0.18 -3.64
CA VAL A 222 -6.55 1.40 -2.84
C VAL A 222 -6.33 1.05 -1.37
N ARG A 223 -5.50 1.83 -0.70
CA ARG A 223 -5.28 1.72 0.75
C ARG A 223 -6.16 2.74 1.46
N PHE A 224 -6.76 2.33 2.56
CA PHE A 224 -7.59 3.16 3.42
C PHE A 224 -7.04 3.25 4.83
N ASN A 225 -7.29 4.40 5.46
CA ASN A 225 -7.12 4.62 6.90
C ASN A 225 -8.48 5.00 7.49
N ASP A 226 -9.07 4.09 8.25
CA ASP A 226 -10.37 4.25 8.90
C ASP A 226 -10.25 4.10 10.42
N ASP A 227 -11.29 4.51 11.14
CA ASP A 227 -11.36 4.23 12.58
C ASP A 227 -11.59 2.74 12.81
N ILE A 228 -11.11 2.23 13.94
CA ILE A 228 -11.43 0.87 14.39
C ILE A 228 -12.89 0.87 14.83
N ASN A 229 -13.74 0.21 14.05
CA ASN A 229 -15.18 0.10 14.28
C ASN A 229 -15.53 -1.29 14.81
N ASP A 230 -16.52 -1.33 15.69
CA ASP A 230 -17.12 -2.55 16.20
C ASP A 230 -17.86 -3.34 15.10
N GLY A 231 -17.81 -4.67 15.19
CA GLY A 231 -18.56 -5.60 14.38
C GLY A 231 -17.88 -5.98 13.07
N ASP A 232 -18.69 -6.42 12.10
CA ASP A 232 -18.20 -6.92 10.82
C ASP A 232 -17.48 -5.84 10.00
N GLN A 233 -16.52 -6.29 9.19
CA GLN A 233 -15.83 -5.40 8.27
C GLN A 233 -16.84 -4.77 7.30
N VAL A 234 -16.76 -3.45 7.18
CA VAL A 234 -17.51 -2.65 6.19
C VAL A 234 -16.57 -2.19 5.08
N ILE A 235 -17.12 -1.76 3.95
CA ILE A 235 -16.31 -1.17 2.88
C ILE A 235 -15.74 0.16 3.41
N PRO A 236 -14.41 0.33 3.45
CA PRO A 236 -13.80 1.52 4.03
C PRO A 236 -13.99 2.75 3.13
N PHE A 237 -13.98 3.94 3.74
CA PHE A 237 -14.34 5.18 3.02
C PHE A 237 -13.68 6.47 3.51
N LYS A 238 -13.01 6.52 4.68
CA LYS A 238 -12.59 7.78 5.31
C LYS A 238 -11.43 8.45 4.58
N GLN A 239 -10.27 7.80 4.54
CA GLN A 239 -9.07 8.33 3.87
C GLN A 239 -8.57 7.33 2.84
N ARG A 240 -8.38 7.75 1.59
CA ARG A 240 -8.02 6.87 0.47
C ARG A 240 -6.69 7.23 -0.17
N TYR A 241 -5.89 6.23 -0.49
CA TYR A 241 -4.60 6.37 -1.16
C TYR A 241 -4.49 5.37 -2.31
N TYR A 242 -4.26 5.86 -3.52
CA TYR A 242 -4.04 5.00 -4.68
C TYR A 242 -2.72 4.24 -4.53
N MET A 243 -2.76 2.92 -4.72
CA MET A 243 -1.60 2.05 -4.53
C MET A 243 -1.13 1.44 -5.86
N ALA A 244 -2.05 0.93 -6.67
CA ALA A 244 -1.76 0.42 -8.01
C ALA A 244 -3.00 0.39 -8.88
N GLY A 245 -2.79 0.33 -10.20
CA GLY A 245 -3.85 0.12 -11.18
C GLY A 245 -3.51 -1.02 -12.12
N TYR A 246 -4.36 -1.23 -13.12
CA TYR A 246 -4.21 -2.31 -14.10
C TYR A 246 -4.32 -3.71 -13.53
N LEU A 247 -4.98 -3.90 -12.36
CA LEU A 247 -5.28 -5.24 -11.87
C LEU A 247 -6.39 -5.86 -12.72
N VAL A 248 -6.33 -7.17 -12.91
CA VAL A 248 -7.36 -7.95 -13.60
C VAL A 248 -8.58 -8.09 -12.69
N ASP A 249 -9.78 -7.89 -13.24
CA ASP A 249 -11.04 -8.13 -12.52
C ASP A 249 -11.35 -9.63 -12.38
N GLY A 250 -12.18 -10.00 -11.39
CA GLY A 250 -12.75 -11.35 -11.27
C GLY A 250 -11.87 -12.39 -10.58
N HIS A 251 -10.89 -11.99 -9.78
CA HIS A 251 -10.13 -12.90 -8.93
C HIS A 251 -9.91 -12.32 -7.52
N LEU A 252 -9.89 -13.20 -6.52
CA LEU A 252 -9.55 -12.85 -5.15
C LEU A 252 -8.03 -12.65 -5.04
N VAL A 253 -7.63 -11.50 -4.51
CA VAL A 253 -6.23 -11.10 -4.36
C VAL A 253 -5.67 -11.58 -3.03
N PHE A 254 -6.48 -11.59 -1.98
CA PHE A 254 -6.05 -11.90 -0.63
C PHE A 254 -6.60 -13.24 -0.16
N ASN A 255 -5.73 -14.04 0.47
CA ASN A 255 -6.11 -15.23 1.20
C ASN A 255 -5.41 -15.22 2.56
N TYR A 256 -6.19 -15.27 3.64
CA TYR A 256 -5.67 -15.28 5.00
C TYR A 256 -5.81 -16.66 5.60
N GLN A 257 -4.69 -17.21 6.04
CA GLN A 257 -4.64 -18.45 6.80
C GLN A 257 -4.34 -18.10 8.26
N PRO A 258 -5.30 -18.30 9.18
CA PRO A 258 -5.12 -17.94 10.58
C PRO A 258 -4.00 -18.75 11.24
N ALA A 259 -3.54 -18.23 12.38
CA ALA A 259 -2.54 -18.88 13.21
C ALA A 259 -3.07 -20.20 13.77
N THR A 260 -2.16 -21.11 14.07
CA THR A 260 -2.42 -22.31 14.87
C THR A 260 -1.35 -22.40 15.95
N LEU A 261 -1.55 -23.26 16.94
CA LEU A 261 -0.54 -23.52 17.99
C LEU A 261 0.83 -23.98 17.46
N LYS A 262 0.92 -24.37 16.18
CA LYS A 262 2.15 -24.88 15.55
C LYS A 262 2.64 -24.02 14.38
N ARG A 263 1.89 -23.00 13.96
CA ARG A 263 2.20 -22.21 12.76
C ARG A 263 1.66 -20.79 12.90
N ASN A 264 2.52 -19.83 12.57
CA ASN A 264 2.13 -18.42 12.39
C ASN A 264 1.04 -18.26 11.31
N ALA A 265 0.29 -17.17 11.36
CA ALA A 265 -0.64 -16.85 10.28
C ALA A 265 0.13 -16.43 9.03
N VAL A 266 -0.49 -16.66 7.89
CA VAL A 266 0.07 -16.33 6.59
C VAL A 266 -0.98 -15.59 5.78
N VAL A 267 -0.59 -14.45 5.21
CA VAL A 267 -1.38 -13.76 4.18
C VAL A 267 -0.73 -14.06 2.84
N GLN A 268 -1.48 -14.68 1.92
CA GLN A 268 -1.08 -14.85 0.54
C GLN A 268 -1.68 -13.71 -0.28
N ILE A 269 -0.83 -13.04 -1.05
CA ILE A 269 -1.16 -11.91 -1.92
C ILE A 269 -0.92 -12.36 -3.36
N ASN A 270 -1.99 -12.45 -4.15
CA ASN A 270 -1.95 -12.86 -5.56
C ASN A 270 -2.44 -11.69 -6.43
N LEU A 271 -1.52 -10.96 -7.02
CA LEU A 271 -1.81 -9.81 -7.87
C LEU A 271 -1.63 -10.18 -9.33
N GLN A 272 -2.70 -10.06 -10.12
CA GLN A 272 -2.61 -10.19 -11.57
C GLN A 272 -2.79 -8.82 -12.23
N PHE A 273 -1.81 -8.40 -13.02
CA PHE A 273 -1.82 -7.15 -13.77
C PHE A 273 -2.02 -7.40 -15.27
N THR A 274 -2.68 -6.46 -15.96
CA THR A 274 -2.90 -6.52 -17.41
C THR A 274 -2.74 -5.16 -18.09
N LYS A 275 -1.98 -5.10 -19.18
CA LYS A 275 -1.87 -3.90 -20.04
C LYS A 275 -1.57 -4.35 -21.47
N GLU A 276 -2.33 -3.85 -22.45
CA GLU A 276 -2.15 -4.17 -23.89
C GLU A 276 -2.04 -5.68 -24.17
N ASP A 277 -2.95 -6.48 -23.60
CA ASP A 277 -3.02 -7.95 -23.69
C ASP A 277 -1.88 -8.75 -23.03
N GLU A 278 -0.88 -8.10 -22.45
CA GLU A 278 0.10 -8.75 -21.59
C GLU A 278 -0.44 -8.94 -20.17
N LYS A 279 -0.20 -10.13 -19.59
CA LYS A 279 -0.62 -10.47 -18.22
C LYS A 279 0.59 -10.88 -17.39
N TYR A 280 0.71 -10.30 -16.20
CA TYR A 280 1.74 -10.61 -15.23
C TYR A 280 1.10 -11.04 -13.91
N VAL A 281 1.61 -12.12 -13.31
CA VAL A 281 1.13 -12.65 -12.04
C VAL A 281 2.24 -12.53 -11.01
N PHE A 282 1.91 -11.97 -9.85
CA PHE A 282 2.80 -11.87 -8.70
C PHE A 282 2.13 -12.57 -7.53
N SER A 283 2.84 -13.53 -6.93
CA SER A 283 2.41 -14.24 -5.74
C SER A 283 3.43 -14.00 -4.62
N HIS A 284 2.96 -13.56 -3.47
CA HIS A 284 3.80 -13.27 -2.31
C HIS A 284 3.12 -13.74 -1.03
N GLU A 285 3.90 -14.35 -0.14
CA GLU A 285 3.43 -14.80 1.17
C GLU A 285 4.05 -13.95 2.27
N VAL A 286 3.20 -13.46 3.17
CA VAL A 286 3.60 -12.68 4.34
C VAL A 286 3.29 -13.48 5.59
N HIS A 287 4.33 -13.89 6.30
CA HIS A 287 4.21 -14.48 7.63
C HIS A 287 3.97 -13.37 8.66
N ILE A 288 2.96 -13.58 9.51
CA ILE A 288 2.54 -12.65 10.55
C ILE A 288 3.00 -13.16 11.90
N ASN A 289 3.60 -12.30 12.71
CA ASN A 289 4.01 -12.65 14.07
C ASN A 289 2.80 -12.60 15.00
N ASN A 290 2.24 -13.75 15.35
CA ASN A 290 1.06 -13.85 16.22
C ASN A 290 1.43 -14.24 17.65
N VAL A 291 2.39 -13.54 18.26
CA VAL A 291 2.68 -13.72 19.68
C VAL A 291 1.99 -12.58 20.43
N PRO A 292 0.74 -12.79 20.90
CA PRO A 292 0.03 -11.80 21.72
C PRO A 292 0.69 -11.61 23.09
#